data_AF-A0A1V5D2U5-F1
#
_entry.id   AF-A0A1V5D2U5-F1
#
_cell.length_a   1.000
_cell.length_b   1.000
_cell.length_c   1.000
_cell.angle_alpha   90.00
_cell.angle_beta   90.00
_cell.angle_gamma   90.00
#
_symmetry.space_group_name_H-M   'P 1'
#
loop_
_entity.id
_entity.type
_entity.pdbx_description
1 polymer ?
#
loop_
_entity_poly.entity_id
_entity_poly.type
_entity_poly.pdbx_seq_one_letter_code
_entity_poly.pdbx_strand_id
1 'polypeptide(L)'
;MCHPGFGAQPNLPGKLTEVDYKNIDCLICHSPNYKRGVMKEGEKLKFWAAAGVDVLKAAQNVRRPTNEMCLRCHLATGGGPNHKHGVIPTKDSDIHVAKGMNCINCHITRNHKIAGGSDLKVQDLWDVRIDCTNCHKEQVLHKADGTGYLNKHLARIQCQTCHIPAAARDPKLPTIAYRDWTKPVLNQQTGLYGPANKLVSNVKPEYRWWNRWMETPPEPVGSIDDPKSKITPWKRTDYKVIADEETGKAVLIKAGVYAVTGDPAAAAKKGAEEAKQAYSGKWKGVTESMVFSMNHQVAPKAEALKCNACHSPTGVMDFKRLGYSEEQIKDLTKPR
;
A
#
# COMPACT_ATOMS: atom_id res chain seq x y z
N MET A 1 -14.65 -6.05 1.31
CA MET A 1 -14.39 -6.40 2.72
C MET A 1 -13.52 -5.39 3.48
N CYS A 2 -13.20 -4.21 2.93
CA CYS A 2 -12.36 -3.20 3.61
C CYS A 2 -12.99 -1.80 3.73
N HIS A 3 -14.21 -1.61 3.23
CA HIS A 3 -14.96 -0.37 3.42
C HIS A 3 -15.42 -0.27 4.89
N PRO A 4 -15.35 0.89 5.57
CA PRO A 4 -15.77 1.06 6.96
C PRO A 4 -17.30 1.22 7.11
N GLY A 5 -18.06 0.41 6.38
CA GLY A 5 -19.51 0.36 6.45
C GLY A 5 -20.07 -1.02 6.13
N PHE A 6 -21.38 -1.19 6.26
CA PHE A 6 -22.09 -2.46 6.08
C PHE A 6 -22.32 -2.83 4.61
N GLY A 7 -21.76 -2.07 3.67
CA GLY A 7 -21.65 -2.45 2.25
C GLY A 7 -22.53 -1.65 1.31
N ALA A 8 -23.45 -0.82 1.82
CA ALA A 8 -24.11 0.16 0.97
C ALA A 8 -23.11 1.25 0.56
N GLN A 9 -23.20 1.71 -0.69
CA GLN A 9 -22.46 2.87 -1.16
C GLN A 9 -23.11 4.12 -0.56
N PRO A 10 -22.34 5.01 0.09
CA PRO A 10 -22.90 6.22 0.65
C PRO A 10 -23.34 7.19 -0.45
N ASN A 11 -24.36 8.00 -0.15
CA ASN A 11 -24.68 9.19 -0.93
C ASN A 11 -23.48 10.16 -0.96
N LEU A 12 -23.45 11.02 -1.98
CA LEU A 12 -22.41 12.03 -2.10
C LEU A 12 -22.43 13.01 -0.91
N PRO A 13 -21.27 13.59 -0.53
CA PRO A 13 -21.21 14.64 0.47
C PRO A 13 -22.21 15.77 0.17
N GLY A 14 -22.92 16.24 1.20
CA GLY A 14 -24.01 17.23 1.07
C GLY A 14 -25.38 16.64 0.76
N LYS A 15 -25.48 15.32 0.50
CA LYS A 15 -26.74 14.59 0.27
C LYS A 15 -26.90 13.37 1.20
N LEU A 16 -26.17 13.36 2.32
CA LEU A 16 -26.22 12.26 3.28
C LEU A 16 -27.60 12.21 3.95
N THR A 17 -28.09 10.99 4.13
CA THR A 17 -29.36 10.65 4.74
C THR A 17 -29.14 9.78 5.97
N GLU A 18 -30.19 9.54 6.75
CA GLU A 18 -30.14 8.64 7.92
C GLU A 18 -29.67 7.22 7.58
N VAL A 19 -29.95 6.75 6.36
CA VAL A 19 -29.50 5.43 5.89
C VAL A 19 -27.97 5.38 5.76
N ASP A 20 -27.35 6.48 5.34
CA ASP A 20 -25.89 6.56 5.21
C ASP A 20 -25.20 6.45 6.58
N TYR A 21 -25.75 7.14 7.59
CA TYR A 21 -25.23 7.09 8.95
C TYR A 21 -25.39 5.71 9.58
N LYS A 22 -26.54 5.04 9.37
CA LYS A 22 -26.78 3.68 9.84
C LYS A 22 -25.91 2.62 9.15
N ASN A 23 -25.35 2.94 7.98
CA ASN A 23 -24.47 2.04 7.25
C ASN A 23 -23.01 2.08 7.76
N ILE A 24 -22.66 2.95 8.73
CA ILE A 24 -21.30 3.03 9.29
C ILE A 24 -21.04 1.83 10.22
N ASP A 25 -19.93 1.12 9.99
CA ASP A 25 -19.49 0.04 10.89
C ASP A 25 -18.54 0.63 11.94
N CYS A 26 -19.07 1.06 13.07
CA CYS A 26 -18.27 1.61 14.17
C CYS A 26 -17.36 0.56 14.82
N LEU A 27 -17.80 -0.71 14.86
CA LEU A 27 -17.15 -1.76 15.63
C LEU A 27 -15.88 -2.30 14.96
N ILE A 28 -15.78 -2.18 13.63
CA ILE A 28 -14.61 -2.63 12.86
C ILE A 28 -13.30 -1.96 13.33
N CYS A 29 -13.37 -0.71 13.79
CA CYS A 29 -12.21 0.04 14.28
C CYS A 29 -12.17 0.17 15.81
N HIS A 30 -13.30 0.00 16.51
CA HIS A 30 -13.38 0.31 17.94
C HIS A 30 -13.55 -0.89 18.87
N SER A 31 -13.90 -2.08 18.37
CA SER A 31 -14.16 -3.24 19.23
C SER A 31 -13.19 -4.39 18.96
N PRO A 32 -12.43 -4.89 19.96
CA PRO A 32 -11.40 -5.91 19.75
C PRO A 32 -12.00 -7.30 19.50
N ASN A 33 -13.16 -7.60 20.08
CA ASN A 33 -13.87 -8.86 19.91
C ASN A 33 -14.87 -8.84 18.74
N TYR A 34 -14.94 -7.76 17.98
CA TYR A 34 -15.73 -7.72 16.75
C TYR A 34 -14.96 -8.32 15.58
N LYS A 35 -15.63 -9.22 14.85
CA LYS A 35 -15.16 -9.75 13.58
C LYS A 35 -16.27 -9.60 12.55
N ARG A 36 -15.92 -9.16 11.36
CA ARG A 36 -16.87 -8.93 10.27
C ARG A 36 -16.93 -10.14 9.35
N GLY A 37 -18.14 -10.49 8.94
CA GLY A 37 -18.44 -11.47 7.90
C GLY A 37 -19.26 -10.84 6.78
N VAL A 38 -19.80 -11.72 5.94
CA VAL A 38 -20.76 -11.37 4.90
C VAL A 38 -22.05 -12.12 5.23
N MET A 39 -23.18 -11.43 5.17
CA MET A 39 -24.49 -12.06 5.29
C MET A 39 -25.34 -11.72 4.06
N LYS A 40 -26.28 -12.62 3.77
CA LYS A 40 -27.28 -12.42 2.72
C LYS A 40 -28.52 -11.78 3.34
N GLU A 41 -29.01 -10.70 2.74
CA GLU A 41 -30.26 -10.03 3.10
C GLU A 41 -31.10 -9.93 1.82
N GLY A 42 -32.12 -10.79 1.72
CA GLY A 42 -32.82 -11.02 0.45
C GLY A 42 -31.85 -11.52 -0.63
N GLU A 43 -31.79 -10.84 -1.76
CA GLU A 43 -30.84 -11.16 -2.85
C GLU A 43 -29.50 -10.42 -2.71
N LYS A 44 -29.37 -9.51 -1.76
CA LYS A 44 -28.18 -8.67 -1.60
C LYS A 44 -27.22 -9.27 -0.59
N LEU A 45 -25.92 -9.04 -0.81
CA LEU A 45 -24.88 -9.31 0.17
C LEU A 45 -24.57 -8.02 0.93
N LYS A 46 -24.48 -8.11 2.25
CA LYS A 46 -24.04 -7.02 3.11
C LYS A 46 -22.93 -7.48 4.04
N PHE A 47 -22.09 -6.55 4.47
CA PHE A 47 -21.17 -6.82 5.55
C PHE A 47 -21.92 -6.74 6.87
N TRP A 48 -21.61 -7.65 7.79
CA TRP A 48 -22.22 -7.69 9.11
C TRP A 48 -21.29 -8.40 10.11
N ALA A 49 -21.68 -8.44 11.38
CA ALA A 49 -21.01 -9.28 12.36
C ALA A 49 -20.92 -10.73 11.85
N ALA A 50 -19.75 -11.35 11.97
CA ALA A 50 -19.56 -12.75 11.63
C ALA A 50 -20.38 -13.66 12.56
N ALA A 51 -20.70 -14.88 12.11
CA ALA A 51 -21.37 -15.87 12.93
C ALA A 51 -20.61 -16.08 14.26
N GLY A 52 -21.34 -16.13 15.38
CA GLY A 52 -20.79 -16.28 16.72
C GLY A 52 -20.29 -14.99 17.38
N VAL A 53 -20.37 -13.84 16.71
CA VAL A 53 -20.05 -12.54 17.31
C VAL A 53 -21.24 -12.03 18.12
N ASP A 54 -21.06 -11.89 19.42
CA ASP A 54 -21.98 -11.14 20.29
C ASP A 54 -21.77 -9.63 20.07
N VAL A 55 -22.69 -9.03 19.31
CA VAL A 55 -22.63 -7.61 18.94
C VAL A 55 -22.82 -6.70 20.15
N LEU A 56 -23.64 -7.10 21.14
CA LEU A 56 -23.84 -6.30 22.34
C LEU A 56 -22.54 -6.26 23.16
N LYS A 57 -21.91 -7.40 23.38
CA LYS A 57 -20.61 -7.47 24.06
C LYS A 57 -19.52 -6.75 23.28
N ALA A 58 -19.56 -6.80 21.94
CA ALA A 58 -18.64 -6.03 21.10
C ALA A 58 -18.83 -4.51 21.27
N ALA A 59 -20.08 -4.05 21.31
CA ALA A 59 -20.44 -2.64 21.52
C ALA A 59 -20.10 -2.14 22.93
N GLN A 60 -20.31 -2.96 23.96
CA GLN A 60 -19.92 -2.63 25.34
C GLN A 60 -18.40 -2.57 25.55
N ASN A 61 -17.63 -3.18 24.65
CA ASN A 61 -16.18 -3.29 24.73
C ASN A 61 -15.43 -2.33 23.79
N VAL A 62 -16.11 -1.28 23.32
CA VAL A 62 -15.52 -0.26 22.46
C VAL A 62 -14.39 0.49 23.18
N ARG A 63 -13.34 0.79 22.43
CA ARG A 63 -12.12 1.43 22.95
C ARG A 63 -11.39 2.17 21.84
N ARG A 64 -10.25 2.78 22.21
CA ARG A 64 -9.31 3.33 21.22
C ARG A 64 -8.80 2.22 20.29
N PRO A 65 -8.69 2.48 18.97
CA PRO A 65 -8.22 1.49 18.00
C PRO A 65 -6.85 0.90 18.35
N THR A 66 -6.67 -0.40 18.11
CA THR A 66 -5.38 -1.10 18.17
C THR A 66 -4.84 -1.37 16.78
N ASN A 67 -3.54 -1.71 16.67
CA ASN A 67 -2.94 -2.12 15.40
C ASN A 67 -3.71 -3.27 14.75
N GLU A 68 -4.13 -4.26 15.55
CA GLU A 68 -4.91 -5.40 15.07
C GLU A 68 -6.21 -4.97 14.39
N MET A 69 -6.90 -3.95 14.91
CA MET A 69 -8.14 -3.44 14.33
C MET A 69 -7.89 -2.78 12.96
N CYS A 70 -6.83 -1.98 12.84
CA CYS A 70 -6.41 -1.40 11.55
C CYS A 70 -6.03 -2.51 10.55
N LEU A 71 -5.31 -3.52 11.03
CA LEU A 71 -4.82 -4.64 10.22
C LEU A 71 -5.93 -5.58 9.74
N ARG A 72 -7.16 -5.54 10.29
CA ARG A 72 -8.32 -6.27 9.74
C ARG A 72 -8.54 -6.01 8.26
N CYS A 73 -8.19 -4.80 7.80
CA CYS A 73 -8.30 -4.41 6.40
C CYS A 73 -6.93 -4.21 5.76
N HIS A 74 -6.02 -3.49 6.44
CA HIS A 74 -4.74 -3.11 5.85
C HIS A 74 -3.84 -4.32 5.55
N LEU A 75 -3.89 -5.38 6.36
CA LEU A 75 -3.10 -6.60 6.17
C LEU A 75 -3.44 -7.29 4.83
N ALA A 76 -4.73 -7.46 4.52
CA ALA A 76 -5.19 -8.30 3.41
C ALA A 76 -5.39 -7.53 2.09
N THR A 77 -4.90 -6.29 2.00
CA THR A 77 -5.04 -5.48 0.79
C THR A 77 -4.41 -6.17 -0.42
N GLY A 78 -5.17 -6.26 -1.51
CA GLY A 78 -4.75 -6.99 -2.70
C GLY A 78 -5.08 -8.49 -2.68
N GLY A 79 -5.91 -8.99 -1.76
CA GLY A 79 -6.43 -10.36 -1.79
C GLY A 79 -5.59 -11.38 -1.02
N GLY A 80 -4.78 -10.92 -0.07
CA GLY A 80 -4.01 -11.76 0.84
C GLY A 80 -3.06 -10.94 1.71
N PRO A 81 -2.49 -11.54 2.76
CA PRO A 81 -1.68 -10.83 3.74
C PRO A 81 -0.43 -10.23 3.08
N ASN A 82 -0.21 -8.93 3.29
CA ASN A 82 0.94 -8.16 2.78
C ASN A 82 1.09 -8.12 1.24
N HIS A 83 0.07 -8.52 0.47
CA HIS A 83 0.17 -8.67 -0.98
C HIS A 83 0.42 -7.35 -1.74
N LYS A 84 -0.22 -6.24 -1.34
CA LYS A 84 -0.19 -4.97 -2.08
C LYS A 84 1.08 -4.15 -1.81
N HIS A 85 1.16 -3.49 -0.65
CA HIS A 85 2.26 -2.54 -0.36
C HIS A 85 3.55 -3.24 0.06
N GLY A 86 3.47 -4.49 0.56
CA GLY A 86 4.64 -5.28 0.96
C GLY A 86 5.32 -4.83 2.26
N VAL A 87 4.78 -3.84 2.97
CA VAL A 87 5.40 -3.28 4.18
C VAL A 87 4.49 -3.34 5.41
N ILE A 88 3.64 -4.37 5.54
CA ILE A 88 2.84 -4.52 6.76
C ILE A 88 3.77 -4.68 7.98
N PRO A 89 3.72 -3.78 8.99
CA PRO A 89 4.65 -3.82 10.09
C PRO A 89 4.25 -4.89 11.11
N THR A 90 5.23 -5.66 11.56
CA THR A 90 5.12 -6.61 12.67
C THR A 90 6.12 -6.25 13.77
N LYS A 91 5.98 -6.84 14.95
CA LYS A 91 6.99 -6.66 16.03
C LYS A 91 8.38 -7.15 15.60
N ASP A 92 8.46 -8.07 14.65
CA ASP A 92 9.71 -8.65 14.16
C ASP A 92 10.34 -7.80 13.02
N SER A 93 9.53 -7.01 12.30
CA SER A 93 9.98 -6.30 11.09
C SER A 93 10.01 -4.77 11.20
N ASP A 94 9.34 -4.18 12.20
CA ASP A 94 9.25 -2.73 12.38
C ASP A 94 9.62 -2.31 13.80
N ILE A 95 10.65 -1.47 13.94
CA ILE A 95 11.15 -1.03 15.25
C ILE A 95 10.12 -0.22 16.05
N HIS A 96 9.23 0.54 15.40
CA HIS A 96 8.23 1.33 16.10
C HIS A 96 7.14 0.42 16.68
N VAL A 97 6.66 -0.54 15.89
CA VAL A 97 5.69 -1.54 16.37
C VAL A 97 6.31 -2.45 17.42
N ALA A 98 7.58 -2.83 17.27
CA ALA A 98 8.34 -3.59 18.29
C ALA A 98 8.40 -2.85 19.63
N LYS A 99 8.47 -1.52 19.61
CA LYS A 99 8.44 -0.65 20.80
C LYS A 99 7.03 -0.29 21.28
N GLY A 100 6.00 -0.94 20.75
CA GLY A 100 4.62 -0.79 21.21
C GLY A 100 3.87 0.39 20.59
N MET A 101 4.39 1.01 19.53
CA MET A 101 3.69 2.09 18.83
C MET A 101 2.41 1.59 18.17
N ASN A 102 1.34 2.35 18.34
CA ASN A 102 0.06 2.14 17.69
C ASN A 102 -0.02 2.94 16.38
N CYS A 103 -0.74 2.44 15.37
CA CYS A 103 -1.03 3.14 14.12
C CYS A 103 -1.46 4.59 14.35
N ILE A 104 -2.37 4.83 15.30
CA ILE A 104 -2.91 6.18 15.59
C ILE A 104 -1.91 7.11 16.29
N ASN A 105 -0.76 6.62 16.73
CA ASN A 105 0.31 7.49 17.24
C ASN A 105 1.02 8.25 16.11
N CYS A 106 1.03 7.69 14.90
CA CYS A 106 1.61 8.30 13.71
C CYS A 106 0.52 8.84 12.77
N HIS A 107 -0.53 8.05 12.55
CA HIS A 107 -1.75 8.42 11.82
C HIS A 107 -2.68 9.27 12.70
N ILE A 108 -2.22 10.50 12.98
CA ILE A 108 -2.97 11.49 13.78
C ILE A 108 -4.38 11.61 13.23
N THR A 109 -5.37 11.50 14.12
CA THR A 109 -6.78 11.49 13.75
C THR A 109 -7.51 12.64 14.43
N ARG A 110 -8.29 13.42 13.68
CA ARG A 110 -9.13 14.52 14.20
C ARG A 110 -10.52 14.40 13.58
N ASN A 111 -11.58 14.33 14.40
CA ASN A 111 -12.96 14.20 13.92
C ASN A 111 -13.13 13.05 12.88
N HIS A 112 -12.54 11.88 13.16
CA HIS A 112 -12.49 10.71 12.27
C HIS A 112 -11.80 10.91 10.90
N LYS A 113 -11.15 12.05 10.68
CA LYS A 113 -10.23 12.26 9.56
C LYS A 113 -8.86 11.74 9.96
N ILE A 114 -8.33 10.76 9.24
CA ILE A 114 -7.08 10.08 9.58
C ILE A 114 -5.96 10.62 8.69
N ALA A 115 -4.92 11.19 9.29
CA ALA A 115 -3.75 11.65 8.54
C ALA A 115 -3.10 10.48 7.77
N GLY A 116 -2.61 10.76 6.57
CA GLY A 116 -2.11 9.76 5.64
C GLY A 116 -1.37 10.41 4.48
N GLY A 117 -1.50 9.83 3.28
CA GLY A 117 -1.10 10.54 2.05
C GLY A 117 0.30 10.25 1.52
N SER A 118 0.75 9.00 1.59
CA SER A 118 1.99 8.61 0.91
C SER A 118 1.79 8.44 -0.59
N ASP A 119 1.17 7.36 -1.04
CA ASP A 119 0.92 7.06 -2.47
C ASP A 119 -0.57 7.19 -2.85
N LEU A 120 -1.40 7.63 -1.90
CA LEU A 120 -2.82 7.89 -2.10
C LEU A 120 -3.03 9.37 -2.43
N LYS A 121 -3.80 9.63 -3.50
CA LYS A 121 -4.18 10.98 -3.95
C LYS A 121 -5.07 11.72 -2.96
N VAL A 122 -5.73 11.00 -2.07
CA VAL A 122 -6.70 11.54 -1.11
C VAL A 122 -6.10 11.50 0.29
N GLN A 123 -6.07 12.66 0.94
CA GLN A 123 -5.69 12.82 2.35
C GLN A 123 -6.88 13.41 3.11
N ASP A 124 -7.18 12.88 4.29
CA ASP A 124 -8.27 13.42 5.11
C ASP A 124 -7.86 14.69 5.86
N LEU A 125 -6.58 14.79 6.25
CA LEU A 125 -5.98 15.91 6.99
C LEU A 125 -4.78 16.47 6.21
N TRP A 126 -5.02 17.47 5.37
CA TRP A 126 -4.00 18.10 4.52
C TRP A 126 -2.95 18.91 5.31
N ASP A 127 -3.31 19.39 6.50
CA ASP A 127 -2.40 20.12 7.40
C ASP A 127 -1.47 19.20 8.19
N VAL A 128 -1.76 17.90 8.22
CA VAL A 128 -1.00 16.93 9.00
C VAL A 128 -0.18 16.03 8.08
N ARG A 129 1.08 16.40 7.89
CA ARG A 129 2.05 15.56 7.19
C ARG A 129 2.61 14.49 8.12
N ILE A 130 2.48 13.23 7.73
CA ILE A 130 3.18 12.12 8.38
C ILE A 130 4.64 12.10 7.90
N ASP A 131 5.56 12.29 8.83
CA ASP A 131 7.00 12.28 8.57
C ASP A 131 7.78 11.79 9.80
N CYS A 132 8.99 11.28 9.57
CA CYS A 132 9.88 10.83 10.64
C CYS A 132 10.23 11.99 11.59
N THR A 133 10.31 13.21 11.05
CA THR A 133 10.63 14.43 11.79
C THR A 133 9.53 14.88 12.76
N ASN A 134 8.34 14.24 12.74
CA ASN A 134 7.31 14.48 13.75
C ASN A 134 7.76 14.03 15.15
N CYS A 135 8.68 13.07 15.22
CA CYS A 135 9.28 12.57 16.47
C CYS A 135 10.80 12.75 16.49
N HIS A 136 11.48 12.53 15.37
CA HIS A 136 12.93 12.67 15.22
C HIS A 136 13.31 14.12 14.90
N LYS A 137 13.28 14.99 15.93
CA LYS A 137 13.40 16.46 15.80
C LYS A 137 14.79 17.03 16.04
N GLU A 138 15.77 16.20 16.41
CA GLU A 138 17.10 16.70 16.71
C GLU A 138 17.74 17.31 15.46
N GLN A 139 18.45 18.42 15.63
CA GLN A 139 19.16 19.09 14.53
C GLN A 139 20.21 18.18 13.87
N VAL A 140 20.80 17.27 14.65
CA VAL A 140 21.75 16.25 14.21
C VAL A 140 21.19 14.89 14.63
N LEU A 141 20.72 14.10 13.66
CA LEU A 141 20.11 12.79 13.93
C LEU A 141 21.15 11.67 14.07
N HIS A 142 22.23 11.76 13.30
CA HIS A 142 23.32 10.78 13.30
C HIS A 142 24.51 11.33 14.08
N LYS A 143 24.58 10.98 15.38
CA LYS A 143 25.58 11.46 16.34
C LYS A 143 26.67 10.44 16.67
N ALA A 144 26.52 9.19 16.26
CA ALA A 144 27.53 8.17 16.53
C ALA A 144 28.83 8.50 15.77
N ASP A 145 29.97 8.14 16.35
CA ASP A 145 31.28 8.41 15.78
C ASP A 145 31.36 7.92 14.32
N GLY A 146 31.91 8.78 13.47
CA GLY A 146 32.01 8.52 12.04
C GLY A 146 30.69 8.63 11.25
N THR A 147 29.53 8.89 11.86
CA THR A 147 28.23 8.94 11.13
C THR A 147 27.75 10.35 10.77
N GLY A 148 28.48 11.39 11.17
CA GLY A 148 28.08 12.79 10.95
C GLY A 148 27.81 13.16 9.49
N TYR A 149 28.47 12.50 8.52
CA TYR A 149 28.26 12.70 7.08
C TYR A 149 26.86 12.26 6.62
N LEU A 150 26.20 11.33 7.32
CA LEU A 150 24.84 10.89 6.99
C LEU A 150 23.84 12.04 7.08
N ASN A 151 24.08 13.03 7.96
CA ASN A 151 23.19 14.18 8.07
C ASN A 151 23.16 15.03 6.79
N LYS A 152 24.23 15.01 5.96
CA LYS A 152 24.23 15.68 4.65
C LYS A 152 23.29 15.00 3.65
N HIS A 153 23.12 13.68 3.76
CA HIS A 153 22.21 12.94 2.88
C HIS A 153 20.76 13.35 3.09
N LEU A 154 20.39 13.83 4.28
CA LEU A 154 19.02 14.24 4.61
C LEU A 154 18.48 15.37 3.71
N ALA A 155 19.36 16.10 3.03
CA ALA A 155 18.98 17.10 2.04
C ALA A 155 18.30 16.48 0.80
N ARG A 156 18.70 15.27 0.40
CA ARG A 156 18.30 14.65 -0.87
C ARG A 156 17.75 13.23 -0.72
N ILE A 157 17.96 12.57 0.41
CA ILE A 157 17.53 11.20 0.69
C ILE A 157 16.47 11.24 1.80
N GLN A 158 15.34 10.58 1.55
CA GLN A 158 14.27 10.42 2.54
C GLN A 158 14.67 9.34 3.56
N CYS A 159 14.33 9.52 4.85
CA CYS A 159 14.74 8.60 5.93
C CYS A 159 14.42 7.13 5.63
N GLN A 160 13.23 6.88 5.06
CA GLN A 160 12.77 5.58 4.61
C GLN A 160 13.76 4.87 3.69
N THR A 161 14.47 5.59 2.82
CA THR A 161 15.43 5.01 1.86
C THR A 161 16.52 4.20 2.55
N CYS A 162 17.09 4.73 3.63
CA CYS A 162 18.13 4.04 4.38
C CYS A 162 17.55 3.07 5.41
N HIS A 163 16.41 3.41 6.00
CA HIS A 163 15.86 2.71 7.16
C HIS A 163 14.82 1.62 6.82
N ILE A 164 14.39 1.50 5.56
CA ILE A 164 13.52 0.41 5.09
C ILE A 164 14.25 -0.28 3.92
N PRO A 165 15.24 -1.15 4.22
CA PRO A 165 16.19 -1.65 3.22
C PRO A 165 15.56 -2.59 2.18
N ALA A 166 14.41 -3.18 2.50
CA ALA A 166 13.65 -4.07 1.61
C ALA A 166 12.16 -4.06 1.98
N ALA A 167 11.31 -4.42 1.03
CA ALA A 167 9.91 -4.76 1.29
C ALA A 167 9.79 -6.25 1.63
N ALA A 168 8.72 -6.62 2.34
CA ALA A 168 8.44 -7.98 2.81
C ALA A 168 9.62 -8.57 3.59
N ARG A 169 10.13 -7.80 4.56
CA ARG A 169 11.24 -8.21 5.44
C ARG A 169 10.83 -9.30 6.43
N ASP A 170 9.56 -9.33 6.81
CA ASP A 170 9.00 -10.44 7.58
C ASP A 170 8.82 -11.66 6.64
N PRO A 171 9.56 -12.76 6.83
CA PRO A 171 9.48 -13.92 5.95
C PRO A 171 8.11 -14.61 5.98
N LYS A 172 7.30 -14.37 7.02
CA LYS A 172 5.92 -14.90 7.15
C LYS A 172 4.92 -14.11 6.29
N LEU A 173 5.32 -12.96 5.77
CA LEU A 173 4.47 -12.03 5.04
C LEU A 173 5.10 -11.66 3.69
N PRO A 174 5.15 -12.59 2.71
CA PRO A 174 5.62 -12.26 1.37
C PRO A 174 4.68 -11.25 0.68
N THR A 175 5.20 -10.54 -0.31
CA THR A 175 4.45 -9.59 -1.14
C THR A 175 4.38 -10.09 -2.58
N ILE A 176 3.38 -9.63 -3.34
CA ILE A 176 3.29 -9.92 -4.77
C ILE A 176 4.30 -9.08 -5.52
N ALA A 177 5.17 -9.70 -6.34
CA ALA A 177 5.99 -8.98 -7.32
C ALA A 177 5.36 -8.98 -8.71
N TYR A 178 4.61 -10.03 -9.05
CA TYR A 178 3.92 -10.14 -10.33
C TYR A 178 2.53 -10.75 -10.15
N ARG A 179 1.52 -10.19 -10.82
CA ARG A 179 0.15 -10.69 -10.85
C ARG A 179 -0.39 -10.77 -12.26
N ASP A 180 -0.96 -11.91 -12.63
CA ASP A 180 -1.48 -12.16 -13.97
C ASP A 180 -2.99 -12.40 -13.93
N TRP A 181 -3.76 -11.41 -14.37
CA TRP A 181 -5.21 -11.49 -14.46
C TRP A 181 -5.69 -12.29 -15.67
N THR A 182 -4.81 -12.57 -16.63
CA THR A 182 -5.14 -13.41 -17.79
C THR A 182 -5.12 -14.90 -17.45
N LYS A 183 -4.57 -15.26 -16.29
CA LYS A 183 -4.43 -16.63 -15.82
C LYS A 183 -5.22 -16.87 -14.53
N PRO A 184 -6.45 -17.41 -14.63
CA PRO A 184 -7.27 -17.75 -13.48
C PRO A 184 -6.67 -18.96 -12.73
N VAL A 185 -6.67 -18.90 -11.40
CA VAL A 185 -6.20 -19.96 -10.50
C VAL A 185 -7.29 -20.25 -9.49
N LEU A 186 -7.79 -21.49 -9.45
CA LEU A 186 -8.82 -21.93 -8.51
C LEU A 186 -8.23 -22.06 -7.10
N ASN A 187 -8.81 -21.35 -6.14
CA ASN A 187 -8.58 -21.61 -4.73
C ASN A 187 -9.48 -22.76 -4.27
N GLN A 188 -8.89 -23.91 -3.98
CA GLN A 188 -9.60 -25.13 -3.57
C GLN A 188 -10.37 -24.97 -2.25
N GLN A 189 -9.94 -24.08 -1.35
CA GLN A 189 -10.61 -23.87 -0.07
C GLN A 189 -11.89 -23.05 -0.21
N THR A 190 -11.89 -22.08 -1.12
CA THR A 190 -13.03 -21.17 -1.29
C THR A 190 -13.90 -21.53 -2.50
N GLY A 191 -13.41 -22.37 -3.41
CA GLY A 191 -14.06 -22.66 -4.69
C GLY A 191 -14.11 -21.45 -5.64
N LEU A 192 -13.25 -20.45 -5.42
CA LEU A 192 -13.24 -19.21 -6.20
C LEU A 192 -11.92 -19.05 -6.94
N TYR A 193 -11.99 -18.48 -8.14
CA TYR A 193 -10.82 -18.14 -8.93
C TYR A 193 -10.20 -16.80 -8.47
N GLY A 194 -8.88 -16.76 -8.47
CA GLY A 194 -8.09 -15.54 -8.33
C GLY A 194 -7.03 -15.45 -9.44
N PRO A 195 -6.37 -14.30 -9.62
CA PRO A 195 -5.29 -14.19 -10.59
C PRO A 195 -4.07 -14.98 -10.12
N ALA A 196 -3.27 -15.48 -11.05
CA ALA A 196 -1.97 -16.07 -10.72
C ALA A 196 -1.05 -15.01 -10.10
N ASN A 197 -0.38 -15.34 -8.99
CA ASN A 197 0.50 -14.42 -8.26
C ASN A 197 1.88 -15.04 -8.08
N LYS A 198 2.92 -14.23 -8.25
CA LYS A 198 4.30 -14.54 -7.83
C LYS A 198 4.58 -13.79 -6.53
N LEU A 199 4.69 -14.55 -5.44
CA LEU A 199 5.04 -14.05 -4.12
C LEU A 199 6.56 -14.07 -3.91
N VAL A 200 7.08 -13.05 -3.24
CA VAL A 200 8.49 -12.87 -2.93
C VAL A 200 8.67 -12.21 -1.56
N SER A 201 9.81 -12.43 -0.94
CA SER A 201 10.22 -11.80 0.33
C SER A 201 11.54 -11.05 0.13
N ASN A 202 11.86 -10.11 1.03
CA ASN A 202 13.09 -9.30 0.99
C ASN A 202 13.33 -8.63 -0.38
N VAL A 203 12.30 -7.96 -0.88
CA VAL A 203 12.33 -7.31 -2.20
C VAL A 203 13.11 -6.00 -2.12
N LYS A 204 14.14 -5.87 -2.95
CA LYS A 204 14.88 -4.61 -3.13
C LYS A 204 13.93 -3.51 -3.65
N PRO A 205 13.90 -2.32 -3.02
CA PRO A 205 13.08 -1.21 -3.51
C PRO A 205 13.59 -0.66 -4.85
N GLU A 206 12.68 -0.07 -5.63
CA GLU A 206 13.05 0.96 -6.61
C GLU A 206 13.17 2.30 -5.89
N TYR A 207 14.18 3.09 -6.23
CA TYR A 207 14.38 4.43 -5.66
C TYR A 207 14.01 5.49 -6.68
N ARG A 208 13.18 6.44 -6.27
CA ARG A 208 12.66 7.49 -7.16
C ARG A 208 12.63 8.83 -6.44
N TRP A 209 12.83 9.92 -7.19
CA TRP A 209 12.57 11.27 -6.69
C TRP A 209 11.09 11.43 -6.39
N TRP A 210 10.79 12.04 -5.25
CA TRP A 210 9.42 12.29 -4.84
C TRP A 210 9.31 13.60 -4.05
N ASN A 211 8.45 14.50 -4.52
CA ASN A 211 8.12 15.78 -3.86
C ASN A 211 6.78 15.75 -3.12
N ARG A 212 6.24 14.55 -2.91
CA ARG A 212 4.93 14.29 -2.28
C ARG A 212 3.69 14.46 -3.15
N TRP A 213 3.89 14.66 -4.45
CA TRP A 213 2.81 14.58 -5.44
C TRP A 213 2.84 13.27 -6.22
N MET A 214 1.66 12.86 -6.69
CA MET A 214 1.44 11.69 -7.52
C MET A 214 0.69 12.10 -8.79
N GLU A 215 1.12 11.61 -9.94
CA GLU A 215 0.47 11.84 -11.24
C GLU A 215 -0.70 10.86 -11.52
N THR A 216 -1.31 10.94 -12.70
CA THR A 216 -2.32 9.98 -13.18
C THR A 216 -1.92 9.42 -14.54
N PRO A 217 -1.68 8.10 -14.69
CA PRO A 217 -1.72 7.05 -13.66
C PRO A 217 -0.74 7.29 -12.50
N PRO A 218 -0.95 6.66 -11.32
CA PRO A 218 -0.22 6.99 -10.08
C PRO A 218 1.28 6.68 -10.20
N GLU A 219 2.06 7.73 -10.41
CA GLU A 219 3.53 7.72 -10.40
C GLU A 219 4.05 8.86 -9.51
N PRO A 220 5.16 8.67 -8.77
CA PRO A 220 5.73 9.72 -7.94
C PRO A 220 6.32 10.84 -8.78
N VAL A 221 5.93 12.07 -8.46
CA VAL A 221 6.45 13.29 -9.10
C VAL A 221 7.72 13.73 -8.41
N GLY A 222 8.76 14.04 -9.20
CA GLY A 222 10.00 14.61 -8.70
C GLY A 222 11.16 14.44 -9.66
N SER A 223 12.23 15.20 -9.45
CA SER A 223 13.46 15.10 -10.24
C SER A 223 14.69 15.51 -9.42
N ILE A 224 15.88 15.34 -10.02
CA ILE A 224 17.14 15.82 -9.44
C ILE A 224 17.19 17.36 -9.35
N ASP A 225 16.47 18.07 -10.22
CA ASP A 225 16.45 19.54 -10.22
C ASP A 225 15.38 20.12 -9.29
N ASP A 226 14.44 19.29 -8.82
CA ASP A 226 13.42 19.72 -7.87
C ASP A 226 14.01 19.78 -6.44
N PRO A 227 14.14 20.98 -5.83
CA PRO A 227 14.70 21.12 -4.49
C PRO A 227 13.79 20.54 -3.40
N LYS A 228 12.49 20.32 -3.68
CA LYS A 228 11.54 19.71 -2.74
C LYS A 228 11.56 18.18 -2.80
N SER A 229 12.14 17.62 -3.87
CA SER A 229 12.21 16.19 -4.09
C SER A 229 13.28 15.53 -3.22
N LYS A 230 12.95 14.34 -2.71
CA LYS A 230 13.93 13.43 -2.08
C LYS A 230 13.82 12.03 -2.68
N ILE A 231 14.95 11.34 -2.77
CA ILE A 231 15.00 9.93 -3.17
C ILE A 231 14.30 9.11 -2.09
N THR A 232 13.26 8.39 -2.49
CA THR A 232 12.33 7.64 -1.63
C THR A 232 12.24 6.19 -2.12
N PRO A 233 12.07 5.18 -1.24
CA PRO A 233 11.93 3.79 -1.64
C PRO A 233 10.49 3.45 -2.03
N TRP A 234 10.36 2.67 -3.10
CA TRP A 234 9.11 2.23 -3.67
C TRP A 234 9.16 0.73 -3.96
N LYS A 235 8.09 0.03 -3.61
CA LYS A 235 7.88 -1.36 -3.99
C LYS A 235 7.20 -1.39 -5.36
N ARG A 236 7.88 -1.91 -6.38
CA ARG A 236 7.28 -2.15 -7.70
C ARG A 236 6.48 -3.46 -7.70
N THR A 237 5.40 -3.45 -8.47
CA THR A 237 4.63 -4.66 -8.81
C THR A 237 4.30 -4.59 -10.29
N ASP A 238 4.54 -5.69 -11.00
CA ASP A 238 4.12 -5.82 -12.38
C ASP A 238 2.79 -6.59 -12.45
N TYR A 239 1.92 -6.15 -13.34
CA TYR A 239 0.61 -6.72 -13.56
C TYR A 239 0.46 -7.06 -15.04
N LYS A 240 0.00 -8.26 -15.34
CA LYS A 240 -0.58 -8.55 -16.65
C LYS A 240 -2.08 -8.38 -16.54
N VAL A 241 -2.59 -7.30 -17.09
CA VAL A 241 -4.00 -6.91 -17.04
C VAL A 241 -4.72 -7.29 -18.32
N ILE A 242 -6.05 -7.37 -18.23
CA ILE A 242 -6.92 -7.57 -19.38
C ILE A 242 -7.12 -6.20 -20.04
N ALA A 243 -6.75 -6.09 -21.31
CA ALA A 243 -6.83 -4.86 -22.09
C ALA A 243 -7.62 -5.10 -23.37
N ASP A 244 -8.24 -4.06 -23.90
CA ASP A 244 -8.92 -4.09 -25.19
C ASP A 244 -7.89 -4.37 -26.29
N GLU A 245 -8.16 -5.37 -27.14
CA GLU A 245 -7.24 -5.78 -28.19
C GLU A 245 -6.96 -4.63 -29.17
N GLU A 246 -8.00 -3.86 -29.52
CA GLU A 246 -7.93 -2.82 -30.56
C GLU A 246 -7.20 -1.58 -30.07
N THR A 247 -7.47 -1.14 -28.83
CA THR A 247 -6.89 0.10 -28.29
C THR A 247 -5.63 -0.14 -27.45
N GLY A 248 -5.43 -1.37 -26.97
CA GLY A 248 -4.39 -1.71 -26.00
C GLY A 248 -4.61 -1.15 -24.59
N LYS A 249 -5.74 -0.49 -24.32
CA LYS A 249 -6.04 0.11 -23.01
C LYS A 249 -6.63 -0.91 -22.04
N ALA A 250 -6.25 -0.83 -20.77
CA ALA A 250 -6.80 -1.68 -19.71
C ALA A 250 -8.34 -1.60 -19.66
N VAL A 251 -8.98 -2.76 -19.48
CA VAL A 251 -10.43 -2.90 -19.36
C VAL A 251 -10.80 -3.12 -17.90
N LEU A 252 -11.75 -2.34 -17.40
CA LEU A 252 -12.30 -2.56 -16.06
C LEU A 252 -13.03 -3.90 -16.03
N ILE A 253 -12.68 -4.76 -15.07
CA ILE A 253 -13.27 -6.09 -14.94
C ILE A 253 -14.22 -6.19 -13.76
N LYS A 254 -15.27 -7.01 -13.89
CA LYS A 254 -16.12 -7.41 -12.78
C LYS A 254 -15.46 -8.56 -12.02
N ALA A 255 -14.72 -8.23 -10.95
CA ALA A 255 -13.99 -9.22 -10.14
C ALA A 255 -14.87 -10.37 -9.61
N GLY A 256 -16.16 -10.13 -9.33
CA GLY A 256 -17.09 -11.19 -8.92
C GLY A 256 -17.36 -12.22 -10.02
N VAL A 257 -17.48 -11.79 -11.29
CA VAL A 257 -17.61 -12.71 -12.42
C VAL A 257 -16.32 -13.51 -12.58
N TYR A 258 -15.17 -12.82 -12.56
CA TYR A 258 -13.86 -13.48 -12.61
C TYR A 258 -13.73 -14.57 -11.54
N ALA A 259 -14.11 -14.26 -10.30
CA ALA A 259 -13.98 -15.18 -9.17
C ALA A 259 -14.89 -16.41 -9.28
N VAL A 260 -16.07 -16.29 -9.88
CA VAL A 260 -17.01 -17.41 -10.01
C VAL A 260 -16.71 -18.25 -11.24
N THR A 261 -16.41 -17.63 -12.38
CA THR A 261 -16.29 -18.35 -13.66
C THR A 261 -14.85 -18.73 -14.00
N GLY A 262 -13.87 -18.02 -13.45
CA GLY A 262 -12.49 -18.11 -13.91
C GLY A 262 -12.30 -17.61 -15.34
N ASP A 263 -13.22 -16.83 -15.91
CA ASP A 263 -13.15 -16.37 -17.30
C ASP A 263 -12.78 -14.87 -17.39
N PRO A 264 -11.55 -14.54 -17.82
CA PRO A 264 -11.13 -13.16 -18.08
C PRO A 264 -12.04 -12.40 -19.06
N ALA A 265 -12.55 -13.05 -20.11
CA ALA A 265 -13.36 -12.43 -21.14
C ALA A 265 -14.74 -12.04 -20.60
N ALA A 266 -15.40 -12.96 -19.89
CA ALA A 266 -16.68 -12.69 -19.24
C ALA A 266 -16.56 -11.58 -18.19
N ALA A 267 -15.48 -11.58 -17.40
CA ALA A 267 -15.22 -10.55 -16.41
C ALA A 267 -14.99 -9.17 -17.04
N ALA A 268 -14.25 -9.11 -18.16
CA ALA A 268 -14.01 -7.88 -18.91
C ALA A 268 -15.29 -7.32 -19.54
N LYS A 269 -16.08 -8.18 -20.22
CA LYS A 269 -17.37 -7.79 -20.80
C LYS A 269 -18.28 -7.18 -19.74
N LYS A 270 -18.48 -7.88 -18.62
CA LYS A 270 -19.38 -7.42 -17.55
C LYS A 270 -18.87 -6.14 -16.87
N GLY A 271 -17.56 -6.05 -16.66
CA GLY A 271 -16.95 -4.87 -16.04
C GLY A 271 -17.04 -3.63 -16.93
N ALA A 272 -16.78 -3.78 -18.24
CA ALA A 272 -16.90 -2.69 -19.20
C ALA A 272 -18.34 -2.18 -19.32
N GLU A 273 -19.33 -3.09 -19.41
CA GLU A 273 -20.76 -2.76 -19.44
C GLU A 273 -21.18 -1.96 -18.21
N GLU A 274 -20.87 -2.44 -17.00
CA GLU A 274 -21.27 -1.76 -15.76
C GLU A 274 -20.54 -0.43 -15.55
N ALA A 275 -19.28 -0.33 -15.99
CA ALA A 275 -18.50 0.90 -15.93
C ALA A 275 -18.82 1.88 -17.06
N LYS A 276 -19.65 1.49 -18.03
CA LYS A 276 -19.90 2.25 -19.27
C LYS A 276 -18.61 2.59 -20.02
N GLN A 277 -17.63 1.69 -19.97
CA GLN A 277 -16.36 1.81 -20.67
C GLN A 277 -16.52 1.27 -22.10
N ALA A 278 -16.07 2.02 -23.11
CA ALA A 278 -15.98 1.52 -24.48
C ALA A 278 -15.00 0.33 -24.54
N TYR A 279 -15.46 -0.79 -25.12
CA TYR A 279 -14.71 -2.03 -25.22
C TYR A 279 -15.10 -2.76 -26.52
N SER A 280 -14.12 -3.14 -27.33
CA SER A 280 -14.34 -3.81 -28.63
C SER A 280 -15.00 -5.20 -28.52
N GLY A 281 -15.00 -5.80 -27.32
CA GLY A 281 -15.40 -7.18 -27.10
C GLY A 281 -14.25 -8.18 -27.21
N LYS A 282 -13.09 -7.77 -27.73
CA LYS A 282 -11.88 -8.58 -27.81
C LYS A 282 -10.84 -8.10 -26.81
N TRP A 283 -10.10 -9.03 -26.21
CA TRP A 283 -9.09 -8.70 -25.22
C TRP A 283 -7.74 -9.36 -25.49
N LYS A 284 -6.69 -8.69 -25.01
CA LYS A 284 -5.34 -9.23 -24.90
C LYS A 284 -4.75 -8.91 -23.54
N GLY A 285 -3.71 -9.66 -23.16
CA GLY A 285 -2.93 -9.33 -21.97
C GLY A 285 -1.93 -8.21 -22.25
N VAL A 286 -1.96 -7.15 -21.44
CA VAL A 286 -0.95 -6.08 -21.47
C VAL A 286 -0.25 -6.02 -20.13
N THR A 287 1.07 -5.79 -20.14
CA THR A 287 1.85 -5.62 -18.92
C THR A 287 1.85 -4.14 -18.53
N GLU A 288 1.51 -3.88 -17.28
CA GLU A 288 1.61 -2.58 -16.63
C GLU A 288 2.38 -2.73 -15.32
N SER A 289 2.95 -1.64 -14.83
CA SER A 289 3.67 -1.61 -13.56
C SER A 289 3.03 -0.57 -12.64
N MET A 290 3.05 -0.84 -11.35
CA MET A 290 2.68 0.14 -10.32
C MET A 290 3.71 0.13 -9.21
N VAL A 291 3.96 1.30 -8.65
CA VAL A 291 4.82 1.47 -7.48
C VAL A 291 3.99 1.85 -6.26
N PHE A 292 4.37 1.29 -5.11
CA PHE A 292 3.77 1.56 -3.80
C PHE A 292 4.83 2.13 -2.87
N SER A 293 4.48 3.21 -2.20
CA SER A 293 5.39 3.87 -1.26
C SER A 293 5.71 2.97 -0.06
N MET A 294 6.97 2.96 0.38
CA MET A 294 7.39 2.16 1.53
C MET A 294 7.56 3.07 2.75
N ASN A 295 6.67 2.95 3.74
CA ASN A 295 6.64 3.83 4.94
C ASN A 295 6.61 3.07 6.28
N HIS A 296 6.71 1.75 6.24
CA HIS A 296 6.64 0.84 7.38
C HIS A 296 7.72 -0.24 7.23
N GLN A 297 7.86 -1.12 8.22
CA GLN A 297 8.99 -2.06 8.36
C GLN A 297 10.32 -1.35 8.51
N VAL A 298 10.32 -0.25 9.29
CA VAL A 298 11.53 0.47 9.65
C VAL A 298 12.46 -0.47 10.41
N ALA A 299 13.63 -0.72 9.84
CA ALA A 299 14.63 -1.62 10.38
C ALA A 299 15.33 -1.02 11.61
N PRO A 300 15.85 -1.88 12.51
CA PRO A 300 16.82 -1.45 13.52
C PRO A 300 18.01 -0.74 12.86
N LYS A 301 18.63 0.21 13.58
CA LYS A 301 19.77 1.01 13.06
C LYS A 301 20.93 0.17 12.50
N ALA A 302 21.15 -1.03 13.04
CA ALA A 302 22.20 -1.93 12.59
C ALA A 302 21.98 -2.41 11.15
N GLU A 303 20.72 -2.60 10.76
CA GLU A 303 20.29 -3.12 9.45
C GLU A 303 19.98 -2.03 8.43
N ALA A 304 20.02 -0.76 8.82
CA ALA A 304 19.90 0.34 7.88
C ALA A 304 21.01 0.30 6.83
N LEU A 305 20.69 0.70 5.59
CA LEU A 305 21.64 0.71 4.47
C LEU A 305 22.91 1.48 4.85
N LYS A 306 24.07 0.87 4.57
CA LYS A 306 25.39 1.47 4.75
C LYS A 306 25.90 2.07 3.44
N CYS A 307 27.02 2.78 3.48
CA CYS A 307 27.58 3.49 2.33
C CYS A 307 27.64 2.62 1.08
N ASN A 308 28.30 1.45 1.18
CA ASN A 308 28.51 0.52 0.07
C ASN A 308 27.23 -0.14 -0.47
N ALA A 309 26.13 -0.07 0.28
CA ALA A 309 24.85 -0.49 -0.25
C ALA A 309 24.39 0.44 -1.37
N CYS A 310 24.75 1.74 -1.35
CA CYS A 310 24.44 2.69 -2.43
C CYS A 310 25.66 3.00 -3.30
N HIS A 311 26.80 3.24 -2.65
CA HIS A 311 28.05 3.66 -3.27
C HIS A 311 28.91 2.46 -3.66
N SER A 312 28.47 1.74 -4.69
CA SER A 312 29.26 0.67 -5.29
C SER A 312 28.79 0.43 -6.73
N PRO A 313 29.58 -0.24 -7.57
CA PRO A 313 29.17 -0.56 -8.95
C PRO A 313 27.91 -1.43 -9.02
N THR A 314 27.65 -2.21 -7.97
CA THR A 314 26.47 -3.08 -7.82
C THR A 314 25.49 -2.56 -6.78
N GLY A 315 25.59 -1.27 -6.43
CA GLY A 315 24.78 -0.62 -5.41
C GLY A 315 23.29 -0.63 -5.70
N VAL A 316 22.50 -0.27 -4.68
CA VAL A 316 21.05 -0.29 -4.77
C VAL A 316 20.47 0.85 -5.61
N MET A 317 21.25 1.93 -5.79
CA MET A 317 20.84 3.15 -6.48
C MET A 317 21.10 3.06 -7.99
N ASP A 318 20.04 3.20 -8.78
CA ASP A 318 20.15 3.44 -10.21
C ASP A 318 20.36 4.95 -10.44
N PHE A 319 21.61 5.40 -10.27
CA PHE A 319 21.96 6.82 -10.39
C PHE A 319 21.67 7.38 -11.80
N LYS A 320 21.78 6.55 -12.85
CA LYS A 320 21.45 6.93 -14.22
C LYS A 320 19.96 7.26 -14.34
N ARG A 321 19.09 6.38 -13.83
CA ARG A 321 17.64 6.62 -13.80
C ARG A 321 17.27 7.82 -12.92
N LEU A 322 18.04 8.08 -11.87
CA LEU A 322 17.85 9.24 -10.99
C LEU A 322 18.35 10.57 -11.60
N GLY A 323 18.90 10.57 -12.82
CA GLY A 323 19.28 11.78 -13.54
C GLY A 323 20.68 12.33 -13.20
N TYR A 324 21.54 11.54 -12.54
CA TYR A 324 22.93 11.94 -12.31
C TYR A 324 23.74 11.87 -13.61
N SER A 325 24.70 12.78 -13.79
CA SER A 325 25.61 12.79 -14.93
C SER A 325 26.58 11.60 -14.89
N GLU A 326 27.16 11.22 -16.02
CA GLU A 326 28.14 10.12 -16.08
C GLU A 326 29.34 10.33 -15.14
N GLU A 327 29.80 11.58 -15.01
CA GLU A 327 30.86 11.95 -14.09
C GLU A 327 30.46 11.76 -12.62
N GLN A 328 29.25 12.22 -12.25
CA GLN A 328 28.71 12.01 -10.91
C GLN A 328 28.55 10.51 -10.61
N ILE A 329 28.06 9.72 -11.57
CA ILE A 329 27.90 8.27 -11.41
C ILE A 329 29.26 7.59 -11.17
N LYS A 330 30.30 7.98 -11.92
CA LYS A 330 31.66 7.46 -11.71
C LYS A 330 32.18 7.73 -10.30
N ASP A 331 31.86 8.88 -9.70
CA ASP A 331 32.26 9.16 -8.32
C ASP A 331 31.36 8.45 -7.29
N LEU A 332 30.05 8.47 -7.51
CA LEU A 332 29.05 7.91 -6.61
C LEU A 332 29.12 6.39 -6.53
N THR A 333 29.65 5.70 -7.53
CA THR A 333 29.80 4.24 -7.53
C THR A 333 31.14 3.76 -6.96
N LYS A 334 32.01 4.67 -6.48
CA LYS A 334 33.22 4.28 -5.74
C LYS A 334 32.85 3.78 -4.35
N PRO A 335 33.37 2.63 -3.90
CA PRO A 335 33.19 2.14 -2.53
C PRO A 335 33.61 3.19 -1.48
N ARG A 336 32.90 3.19 -0.35
CA ARG A 336 33.04 4.14 0.77
C ARG A 336 33.11 3.45 2.12
#